data_AF-A0A428TZE2-F1
#
_entry.id   AF-A0A428TZE2-F1
#
_cell.length_a   1.000
_cell.length_b   1.000
_cell.length_c   1.000
_cell.angle_alpha   90.00
_cell.angle_beta   90.00
_cell.angle_gamma   90.00
#
_symmetry.space_group_name_H-M   'P 1'
#
loop_
_entity.id
_entity.type
_entity.pdbx_description
1 polymer ?
#
loop_
_entity_poly.entity_id
_entity_poly.type
_entity_poly.pdbx_seq_one_letter_code
_entity_poly.pdbx_strand_id
1 'polypeptide(L)'
;MNQWQLFEAKNPKPSGGSWTLHKDIAEPQDIFSWAQPGGAYASQIVQGKNGKFYIYVSIRQQNGASDPFSIGVGVADDPVGPYKDAHPSGPIISQNVPTKNDIHNIDPTVLVDDDGKVYIYWGSFNQLRGYELASDMVTVKGSEVRVTNLDGYFEAPWLSKRKNTYYLFYAANNAGPNSPCTPTSYHACIAYGTSSSPLGPWKFGGVVLGIVSSTTSHPGIYELGGKWFMVYHTADATNGGHFRRSVAFDSLEWDDTKSPPLPVKVKQTKRPAAAAKPTRNIAPKAKVSSKNETPIQYWIAALNDGRIKETPLPPDYWSSYAGERSPETNVLTYTWDKAVKLNGVAVSFFADQPAGSNVGVPPPASWYVEYATGSGSWTKVSAKRSYPTAPSFNPPEVGFDTITTTSLRLTVKASGGSGQFGGVGIHEWFAYAPTAE
;
A
#
# COMPACT_ATOMS: atom_id res chain seq x y z
N MET A 1 -0.05 -8.50 -14.81
CA MET A 1 1.12 -8.04 -15.56
C MET A 1 1.76 -9.27 -16.18
N ASN A 2 2.15 -9.20 -17.46
CA ASN A 2 2.64 -10.38 -18.18
C ASN A 2 4.17 -10.45 -18.18
N GLN A 3 4.85 -9.30 -18.24
CA GLN A 3 6.30 -9.21 -18.35
C GLN A 3 6.91 -8.22 -17.34
N TRP A 4 8.22 -8.32 -17.14
CA TRP A 4 9.04 -7.33 -16.44
C TRP A 4 9.64 -6.32 -17.42
N GLN A 5 9.88 -5.11 -16.91
CA GLN A 5 10.48 -4.00 -17.64
C GLN A 5 11.58 -3.37 -16.76
N LEU A 6 12.52 -2.67 -17.37
CA LEU A 6 13.64 -2.04 -16.67
C LEU A 6 13.76 -0.56 -17.06
N PHE A 7 13.89 0.31 -16.05
CA PHE A 7 14.26 1.70 -16.25
C PHE A 7 15.76 1.89 -16.02
N GLU A 8 16.44 2.53 -16.96
CA GLU A 8 17.86 2.86 -16.88
C GLU A 8 18.05 4.38 -16.81
N ALA A 9 18.91 4.85 -15.91
CA ALA A 9 19.38 6.23 -15.92
C ALA A 9 20.86 6.30 -15.56
N LYS A 10 21.60 7.15 -16.28
CA LYS A 10 23.03 7.40 -16.01
C LYS A 10 23.25 8.23 -14.74
N ASN A 11 22.34 9.17 -14.45
CA ASN A 11 22.42 10.10 -13.33
C ASN A 11 21.05 10.29 -12.68
N PRO A 12 20.51 9.24 -12.02
CA PRO A 12 19.19 9.31 -11.41
C PRO A 12 19.16 10.36 -10.29
N LYS A 13 18.08 11.16 -10.26
CA LYS A 13 17.84 12.18 -9.23
C LYS A 13 16.36 12.15 -8.83
N PRO A 14 16.02 12.22 -7.53
CA PRO A 14 14.63 12.28 -7.08
C PRO A 14 13.85 13.47 -7.65
N SER A 15 14.53 14.59 -7.92
CA SER A 15 13.92 15.77 -8.56
C SER A 15 13.56 15.59 -10.04
N GLY A 16 13.86 14.43 -10.64
CA GLY A 16 13.62 14.12 -12.04
C GLY A 16 14.90 13.99 -12.87
N GLY A 17 14.75 13.46 -14.08
CA GLY A 17 15.85 13.20 -15.01
C GLY A 17 15.40 12.38 -16.22
N SER A 18 16.32 12.13 -17.14
CA SER A 18 16.09 11.26 -18.29
C SER A 18 16.25 9.80 -17.89
N TRP A 19 15.25 8.99 -18.25
CA TRP A 19 15.24 7.54 -18.06
C TRP A 19 14.95 6.86 -19.40
N THR A 20 15.65 5.77 -19.67
CA THR A 20 15.37 4.87 -20.79
C THR A 20 14.52 3.72 -20.27
N LEU A 21 13.39 3.44 -20.93
CA LEU A 21 12.58 2.27 -20.63
C LEU A 21 12.96 1.13 -21.58
N HIS A 22 13.53 0.07 -21.01
CA HIS A 22 13.71 -1.22 -21.66
C HIS A 22 12.47 -2.07 -21.40
N LYS A 23 11.69 -2.29 -22.45
CA LYS A 23 10.46 -3.09 -22.37
C LYS A 23 10.80 -4.56 -22.53
N ASP A 24 9.95 -5.40 -21.94
CA ASP A 24 9.84 -6.81 -22.27
C ASP A 24 11.16 -7.58 -22.06
N ILE A 25 11.88 -7.22 -21.00
CA ILE A 25 13.19 -7.82 -20.69
C ILE A 25 13.07 -9.31 -20.28
N ALA A 26 11.89 -9.71 -19.81
CA ALA A 26 11.60 -11.05 -19.34
C ALA A 26 10.08 -11.27 -19.27
N GLU A 27 9.62 -12.44 -19.71
CA GLU A 27 8.26 -12.94 -19.53
C GLU A 27 8.32 -14.36 -18.91
N PRO A 28 7.47 -14.71 -17.93
CA PRO A 28 7.59 -15.97 -17.19
C PRO A 28 7.70 -17.21 -18.07
N GLN A 29 6.77 -17.41 -19.01
CA GLN A 29 6.72 -18.62 -19.83
C GLN A 29 7.82 -18.70 -20.90
N ASP A 30 8.46 -17.58 -21.23
CA ASP A 30 9.58 -17.55 -22.19
C ASP A 30 10.87 -18.03 -21.54
N ILE A 31 10.99 -17.85 -20.22
CA ILE A 31 12.16 -18.27 -19.45
C ILE A 31 11.94 -19.66 -18.86
N PHE A 32 10.78 -19.91 -18.24
CA PHE A 32 10.52 -21.08 -17.40
C PHE A 32 9.46 -22.00 -18.02
N SER A 33 9.86 -23.19 -18.45
CA SER A 33 8.95 -24.18 -19.07
C SER A 33 7.82 -24.66 -18.15
N TRP A 34 8.02 -24.54 -16.84
CA TRP A 34 7.08 -24.94 -15.79
C TRP A 34 6.14 -23.80 -15.34
N ALA A 35 6.32 -22.58 -15.86
CA ALA A 35 5.50 -21.42 -15.49
C ALA A 35 4.13 -21.42 -16.18
N GLN A 36 3.11 -20.94 -15.48
CA GLN A 36 1.85 -20.54 -16.11
C GLN A 36 2.07 -19.27 -16.95
N PRO A 37 1.31 -19.07 -18.04
CA PRO A 37 1.40 -17.84 -18.83
C PRO A 37 1.09 -16.58 -18.02
N GLY A 38 1.92 -15.54 -18.18
CA GLY A 38 1.81 -14.28 -17.46
C GLY A 38 2.08 -14.40 -15.96
N GLY A 39 1.60 -13.43 -15.17
CA GLY A 39 1.85 -13.42 -13.73
C GLY A 39 3.29 -13.07 -13.38
N ALA A 40 3.82 -12.01 -13.99
CA ALA A 40 5.07 -11.38 -13.58
C ALA A 40 4.86 -10.57 -12.29
N TYR A 41 5.08 -11.20 -11.13
CA TYR A 41 5.00 -10.57 -9.79
C TYR A 41 6.38 -9.99 -9.40
N ALA A 42 6.65 -9.74 -8.12
CA ALA A 42 7.88 -9.12 -7.66
C ALA A 42 9.13 -9.91 -8.08
N SER A 43 10.19 -9.18 -8.41
CA SER A 43 11.47 -9.73 -8.86
C SER A 43 12.64 -8.89 -8.38
N GLN A 44 13.82 -9.51 -8.27
CA GLN A 44 15.08 -8.79 -8.04
C GLN A 44 16.15 -9.30 -9.02
N ILE A 45 16.88 -8.36 -9.63
CA ILE A 45 18.08 -8.65 -10.43
C ILE A 45 19.31 -8.42 -9.54
N VAL A 46 20.25 -9.38 -9.54
CA VAL A 46 21.57 -9.26 -8.90
C VAL A 46 22.66 -9.77 -9.84
N GLN A 47 23.87 -9.22 -9.72
CA GLN A 47 25.03 -9.73 -10.46
C GLN A 47 25.75 -10.78 -9.62
N GLY A 48 25.98 -11.96 -10.17
CA GLY A 48 26.79 -13.01 -9.55
C GLY A 48 28.29 -12.72 -9.65
N LYS A 49 29.11 -13.42 -8.85
CA LYS A 49 30.59 -13.29 -8.91
C LYS A 49 31.20 -13.66 -10.26
N ASN A 50 30.45 -14.40 -11.10
CA ASN A 50 30.83 -14.75 -12.46
C ASN A 50 30.54 -13.63 -13.49
N GLY A 51 30.04 -12.47 -13.05
CA GLY A 51 29.71 -11.33 -13.91
C GLY A 51 28.35 -11.43 -14.61
N LYS A 52 27.64 -12.55 -14.50
CA LYS A 52 26.30 -12.74 -15.07
C LYS A 52 25.22 -12.13 -14.19
N PHE A 53 24.08 -11.81 -14.79
CA PHE A 53 22.92 -11.24 -14.12
C PHE A 53 21.87 -12.31 -13.88
N TYR A 54 21.37 -12.38 -12.64
CA TYR A 54 20.37 -13.34 -12.20
C TYR A 54 19.09 -12.60 -11.81
N ILE A 55 17.98 -12.93 -12.46
CA ILE A 55 16.64 -12.42 -12.11
C ILE A 55 15.90 -13.47 -11.29
N TYR A 56 15.67 -13.18 -10.02
CA TYR A 56 14.83 -13.99 -9.14
C TYR A 56 13.41 -13.47 -9.25
N VAL A 57 12.45 -14.34 -9.53
CA VAL A 57 11.08 -13.95 -9.87
C VAL A 57 10.04 -14.69 -9.06
N SER A 58 8.98 -13.99 -8.68
CA SER A 58 7.75 -14.61 -8.18
C SER A 58 6.83 -14.91 -9.36
N ILE A 59 6.52 -16.18 -9.59
CA ILE A 59 5.66 -16.65 -10.68
C ILE A 59 4.78 -17.80 -10.21
N ARG A 60 3.80 -18.19 -11.02
CA ARG A 60 2.92 -19.34 -10.74
C ARG A 60 3.38 -20.55 -11.54
N GLN A 61 3.62 -21.68 -10.88
CA GLN A 61 3.91 -22.95 -11.55
C GLN A 61 2.63 -23.61 -12.09
N GLN A 62 2.73 -24.34 -13.19
CA GLN A 62 1.58 -25.00 -13.83
C GLN A 62 0.94 -26.07 -12.92
N ASN A 63 1.76 -26.87 -12.26
CA ASN A 63 1.33 -28.03 -11.47
C ASN A 63 2.16 -28.16 -10.19
N GLY A 64 1.65 -28.93 -9.22
CA GLY A 64 2.46 -29.47 -8.13
C GLY A 64 2.19 -28.93 -6.74
N ALA A 65 1.52 -27.79 -6.57
CA ALA A 65 1.23 -27.22 -5.25
C ALA A 65 -0.21 -26.72 -5.12
N SER A 66 -0.74 -26.64 -3.89
CA SER A 66 -2.07 -26.08 -3.64
C SER A 66 -2.08 -24.57 -3.86
N ASP A 67 -1.02 -23.89 -3.43
CA ASP A 67 -0.67 -22.56 -3.90
C ASP A 67 0.44 -22.65 -4.96
N PRO A 68 0.17 -22.23 -6.21
CA PRO A 68 1.16 -22.32 -7.29
C PRO A 68 2.26 -21.27 -7.24
N PHE A 69 2.26 -20.30 -6.30
CA PHE A 69 3.36 -19.34 -6.23
C PHE A 69 4.69 -20.00 -5.92
N SER A 70 5.71 -19.65 -6.71
CA SER A 70 7.04 -20.25 -6.67
C SER A 70 8.08 -19.24 -7.14
N ILE A 71 9.34 -19.46 -6.75
CA ILE A 71 10.47 -18.62 -7.12
C ILE A 71 11.33 -19.32 -8.16
N GLY A 72 11.41 -18.71 -9.35
CA GLY A 72 12.30 -19.09 -10.44
C GLY A 72 13.52 -18.19 -10.51
N VAL A 73 14.57 -18.65 -11.19
CA VAL A 73 15.81 -17.87 -11.42
C VAL A 73 16.18 -17.90 -12.89
N GLY A 74 16.18 -16.75 -13.53
CA GLY A 74 16.71 -16.58 -14.89
C GLY A 74 18.15 -16.07 -14.84
N VAL A 75 18.98 -16.41 -15.82
CA VAL A 75 20.35 -15.92 -15.98
C VAL A 75 20.58 -15.29 -17.36
N ALA A 76 21.32 -14.18 -17.41
CA ALA A 76 21.69 -13.46 -18.62
C ALA A 76 23.13 -12.91 -18.54
N ASP A 77 23.72 -12.60 -19.70
CA ASP A 77 25.00 -11.89 -19.78
C ASP A 77 24.87 -10.37 -19.65
N ASP A 78 23.67 -9.84 -19.86
CA ASP A 78 23.34 -8.41 -19.80
C ASP A 78 22.11 -8.20 -18.88
N PRO A 79 22.03 -7.12 -18.08
CA PRO A 79 20.90 -6.85 -17.20
C PRO A 79 19.56 -6.65 -17.93
N VAL A 80 19.56 -6.39 -19.24
CA VAL A 80 18.34 -6.31 -20.06
C VAL A 80 18.00 -7.63 -20.76
N GLY A 81 18.74 -8.71 -20.48
CA GLY A 81 18.53 -10.03 -21.05
C GLY A 81 19.28 -10.28 -22.37
N PRO A 82 18.91 -11.32 -23.14
CA PRO A 82 17.81 -12.25 -22.87
C PRO A 82 18.14 -13.20 -21.71
N TYR A 83 17.16 -13.44 -20.84
CA TYR A 83 17.27 -14.38 -19.74
C TYR A 83 16.94 -15.82 -20.16
N LYS A 84 17.62 -16.79 -19.56
CA LYS A 84 17.35 -18.23 -19.70
C LYS A 84 17.16 -18.87 -18.32
N ASP A 85 16.40 -19.95 -18.22
CA ASP A 85 16.23 -20.67 -16.96
C ASP A 85 17.59 -21.13 -16.40
N ALA A 86 17.94 -20.66 -15.21
CA ALA A 86 19.16 -21.05 -14.52
C ALA A 86 18.98 -22.38 -13.75
N HIS A 87 17.74 -22.84 -13.57
CA HIS A 87 17.40 -24.07 -12.85
C HIS A 87 16.27 -24.84 -13.57
N PRO A 88 16.55 -25.47 -14.72
CA PRO A 88 15.54 -26.06 -15.60
C PRO A 88 14.76 -27.25 -15.02
N SER A 89 15.17 -27.77 -13.86
CA SER A 89 14.44 -28.83 -13.14
C SER A 89 13.19 -28.32 -12.40
N GLY A 90 12.99 -27.00 -12.31
CA GLY A 90 11.80 -26.39 -11.68
C GLY A 90 12.13 -25.15 -10.87
N PRO A 91 11.19 -24.67 -10.03
CA PRO A 91 11.47 -23.56 -9.12
C PRO A 91 12.56 -23.95 -8.11
N ILE A 92 13.32 -22.96 -7.65
CA ILE A 92 14.27 -23.17 -6.53
C ILE A 92 13.53 -23.17 -5.17
N ILE A 93 12.39 -22.49 -5.09
CA ILE A 93 11.54 -22.40 -3.89
C ILE A 93 10.07 -22.50 -4.31
N SER A 94 9.33 -23.39 -3.68
CA SER A 94 7.88 -23.56 -3.80
C SER A 94 7.33 -24.19 -2.52
N GLN A 95 6.05 -24.58 -2.50
CA GLN A 95 5.52 -25.38 -1.40
C GLN A 95 6.13 -26.79 -1.28
N ASN A 96 6.82 -27.29 -2.31
CA ASN A 96 7.41 -28.64 -2.30
C ASN A 96 8.94 -28.65 -2.18
N VAL A 97 9.61 -27.59 -2.65
CA VAL A 97 11.08 -27.50 -2.70
C VAL A 97 11.56 -26.19 -2.11
N PRO A 98 12.77 -26.14 -1.55
CA PRO A 98 13.60 -27.29 -1.19
C PRO A 98 13.04 -28.03 0.03
N THR A 99 12.23 -27.34 0.85
CA THR A 99 11.56 -27.87 2.04
C THR A 99 10.07 -27.64 1.90
N LYS A 100 9.28 -28.69 2.18
CA LYS A 100 7.82 -28.61 2.12
C LYS A 100 7.27 -27.55 3.08
N ASN A 101 6.33 -26.74 2.59
CA ASN A 101 5.67 -25.69 3.35
C ASN A 101 4.27 -25.39 2.77
N ASP A 102 3.56 -24.48 3.42
CA ASP A 102 2.18 -24.09 3.13
C ASP A 102 2.02 -22.56 2.98
N ILE A 103 3.13 -21.83 2.80
CA ILE A 103 3.11 -20.37 2.71
C ILE A 103 3.01 -19.88 1.26
N HIS A 104 2.68 -18.60 1.10
CA HIS A 104 2.81 -17.88 -0.16
C HIS A 104 4.29 -17.61 -0.46
N ASN A 105 4.88 -18.38 -1.38
CA ASN A 105 6.29 -18.29 -1.75
C ASN A 105 6.51 -17.22 -2.83
N ILE A 106 6.58 -15.95 -2.40
CA ILE A 106 6.73 -14.77 -3.26
C ILE A 106 7.79 -13.81 -2.70
N ASP A 107 8.08 -12.78 -3.49
CA ASP A 107 8.91 -11.63 -3.17
C ASP A 107 10.34 -12.01 -2.76
N PRO A 108 11.12 -12.66 -3.67
CA PRO A 108 12.50 -12.99 -3.38
C PRO A 108 13.33 -11.71 -3.24
N THR A 109 14.20 -11.69 -2.24
CA THR A 109 15.32 -10.77 -2.20
C THR A 109 16.64 -11.52 -2.04
N VAL A 110 17.66 -11.06 -2.75
CA VAL A 110 18.97 -11.71 -2.80
C VAL A 110 20.08 -10.72 -2.50
N LEU A 111 21.04 -11.14 -1.69
CA LEU A 111 22.30 -10.44 -1.45
C LEU A 111 23.46 -11.36 -1.82
N VAL A 112 24.34 -10.88 -2.71
CA VAL A 112 25.68 -11.44 -2.90
C VAL A 112 26.61 -10.64 -2.00
N ASP A 113 27.10 -11.27 -0.93
CA ASP A 113 27.92 -10.61 0.08
C ASP A 113 29.38 -10.43 -0.37
N ASP A 114 30.14 -9.61 0.34
CA ASP A 114 31.54 -9.29 0.03
C ASP A 114 32.44 -10.55 0.02
N ASP A 115 32.14 -11.52 0.89
CA ASP A 115 32.83 -12.81 0.92
C ASP A 115 32.41 -13.75 -0.24
N GLY A 116 31.32 -13.43 -0.94
CA GLY A 116 30.75 -14.18 -2.06
C GLY A 116 29.73 -15.22 -1.70
N LYS A 117 29.35 -15.32 -0.43
CA LYS A 117 28.16 -16.07 -0.07
C LYS A 117 26.93 -15.34 -0.57
N VAL A 118 25.92 -16.13 -0.86
CA VAL A 118 24.68 -15.66 -1.45
C VAL A 118 23.57 -15.97 -0.46
N TYR A 119 22.71 -15.00 -0.21
CA TYR A 119 21.62 -15.13 0.75
C TYR A 119 20.32 -14.75 0.07
N ILE A 120 19.29 -15.54 0.29
CA ILE A 120 17.94 -15.28 -0.20
C ILE A 120 16.97 -15.20 0.97
N TYR A 121 16.04 -14.25 0.89
CA TYR A 121 14.84 -14.17 1.71
C TYR A 121 13.60 -14.11 0.83
N TRP A 122 12.47 -14.59 1.37
CA TRP A 122 11.18 -14.51 0.69
C TRP A 122 10.02 -14.68 1.68
N GLY A 123 8.81 -14.47 1.17
CA GLY A 123 7.55 -14.86 1.82
C GLY A 123 6.62 -13.67 2.09
N SER A 124 5.36 -13.99 2.39
CA SER A 124 4.30 -13.01 2.64
C SER A 124 3.44 -13.43 3.84
N PHE A 125 2.47 -12.60 4.23
CA PHE A 125 1.51 -12.82 5.32
C PHE A 125 2.15 -13.24 6.66
N ASN A 126 3.12 -12.47 7.15
CA ASN A 126 3.85 -12.72 8.41
C ASN A 126 4.79 -13.94 8.39
N GLN A 127 5.08 -14.50 7.21
CA GLN A 127 5.98 -15.65 7.05
C GLN A 127 7.23 -15.23 6.27
N LEU A 128 8.28 -14.81 6.98
CA LEU A 128 9.57 -14.50 6.40
C LEU A 128 10.54 -15.68 6.56
N ARG A 129 11.07 -16.16 5.43
CA ARG A 129 11.99 -17.30 5.37
C ARG A 129 13.27 -16.93 4.63
N GLY A 130 14.36 -17.60 4.95
CA GLY A 130 15.65 -17.36 4.30
C GLY A 130 16.54 -18.60 4.20
N TYR A 131 17.48 -18.54 3.25
CA TYR A 131 18.51 -19.56 3.02
C TYR A 131 19.85 -18.91 2.65
N GLU A 132 20.94 -19.64 2.85
CA GLU A 132 22.16 -19.45 2.06
C GLU A 132 21.99 -20.18 0.72
N LEU A 133 22.49 -19.62 -0.37
CA LEU A 133 22.63 -20.26 -1.67
C LEU A 133 24.11 -20.56 -1.95
N ALA A 134 24.37 -21.57 -2.76
CA ALA A 134 25.69 -21.81 -3.33
C ALA A 134 26.06 -20.69 -4.33
N SER A 135 27.34 -20.63 -4.70
CA SER A 135 27.85 -19.62 -5.63
C SER A 135 27.35 -19.79 -7.07
N ASP A 136 26.63 -20.88 -7.38
CA ASP A 136 25.93 -21.08 -8.64
C ASP A 136 24.60 -20.28 -8.72
N MET A 137 24.23 -19.61 -7.63
CA MET A 137 23.05 -18.74 -7.48
C MET A 137 21.70 -19.47 -7.46
N VAL A 138 21.67 -20.80 -7.54
CA VAL A 138 20.43 -21.59 -7.64
C VAL A 138 20.34 -22.75 -6.66
N THR A 139 21.47 -23.26 -6.16
CA THR A 139 21.48 -24.37 -5.22
C THR A 139 21.31 -23.89 -3.79
N VAL A 140 20.24 -24.31 -3.11
CA VAL A 140 20.00 -24.00 -1.69
C VAL A 140 21.00 -24.74 -0.79
N LYS A 141 21.51 -24.04 0.23
CA LYS A 141 22.44 -24.57 1.23
C LYS A 141 21.90 -24.42 2.65
N GLY A 142 22.27 -25.37 3.50
CA GLY A 142 21.99 -25.33 4.93
C GLY A 142 20.52 -25.49 5.27
N SER A 143 20.15 -25.00 6.45
CA SER A 143 18.79 -25.09 6.98
C SER A 143 18.01 -23.81 6.73
N GLU A 144 16.69 -23.94 6.59
CA GLU A 144 15.77 -22.81 6.48
C GLU A 144 15.85 -21.94 7.74
N VAL A 145 15.97 -20.63 7.55
CA VAL A 145 15.82 -19.65 8.63
C VAL A 145 14.39 -19.12 8.60
N ARG A 146 13.74 -19.10 9.77
CA ARG A 146 12.43 -18.45 9.97
C ARG A 146 12.61 -17.23 10.83
N VAL A 147 12.18 -16.08 10.32
CA VAL A 147 12.29 -14.80 11.02
C VAL A 147 10.95 -14.45 11.64
N THR A 148 10.93 -14.32 12.97
CA THR A 148 9.71 -14.06 13.75
C THR A 148 9.78 -12.77 14.57
N ASN A 149 10.92 -12.07 14.52
CA ASN A 149 11.25 -10.93 15.38
C ASN A 149 11.34 -9.60 14.62
N LEU A 150 10.59 -9.49 13.52
CA LEU A 150 10.39 -8.25 12.76
C LEU A 150 8.93 -7.83 12.86
N ASP A 151 8.68 -6.80 13.64
CA ASP A 151 7.33 -6.35 13.97
C ASP A 151 6.56 -5.96 12.71
N GLY A 152 5.36 -6.53 12.58
CA GLY A 152 4.44 -6.25 11.50
C GLY A 152 4.92 -6.71 10.12
N TYR A 153 5.87 -7.65 10.01
CA TYR A 153 6.27 -8.20 8.71
C TYR A 153 5.05 -8.66 7.91
N PHE A 154 4.83 -8.06 6.75
CA PHE A 154 3.76 -8.47 5.84
C PHE A 154 4.35 -9.19 4.62
N GLU A 155 5.16 -8.52 3.81
CA GLU A 155 5.76 -9.08 2.58
C GLU A 155 6.96 -8.24 2.07
N ALA A 156 7.39 -8.47 0.82
CA ALA A 156 8.40 -7.69 0.09
C ALA A 156 9.68 -7.39 0.88
N PRO A 157 10.40 -8.42 1.35
CA PRO A 157 11.69 -8.23 1.98
C PRO A 157 12.68 -7.64 0.97
N TRP A 158 13.60 -6.82 1.45
CA TRP A 158 14.76 -6.34 0.71
C TRP A 158 16.00 -6.40 1.59
N LEU A 159 16.90 -7.32 1.28
CA LEU A 159 18.15 -7.51 2.01
C LEU A 159 19.23 -6.59 1.45
N SER A 160 19.81 -5.78 2.33
CA SER A 160 20.88 -4.84 2.01
C SER A 160 22.00 -4.94 3.05
N LYS A 161 23.21 -4.57 2.65
CA LYS A 161 24.35 -4.43 3.56
C LYS A 161 24.88 -3.01 3.47
N ARG A 162 25.25 -2.42 4.61
CA ARG A 162 26.00 -1.16 4.67
C ARG A 162 27.06 -1.29 5.75
N LYS A 163 28.33 -1.14 5.37
CA LYS A 163 29.49 -1.41 6.24
C LYS A 163 29.39 -2.85 6.79
N ASN A 164 29.54 -3.04 8.09
CA ASN A 164 29.47 -4.35 8.75
C ASN A 164 28.07 -4.68 9.29
N THR A 165 27.01 -4.06 8.75
CA THR A 165 25.63 -4.27 9.21
C THR A 165 24.72 -4.65 8.06
N TYR A 166 23.88 -5.66 8.29
CA TYR A 166 22.81 -6.07 7.40
C TYR A 166 21.52 -5.38 7.79
N TYR A 167 20.74 -5.02 6.79
CA TYR A 167 19.45 -4.38 6.91
C TYR A 167 18.45 -5.20 6.11
N LEU A 168 17.34 -5.57 6.74
CA LEU A 168 16.19 -6.14 6.05
C LEU A 168 15.07 -5.11 6.07
N PHE A 169 14.80 -4.52 4.92
CA PHE A 169 13.63 -3.67 4.71
C PHE A 169 12.47 -4.54 4.30
N TYR A 170 11.24 -4.16 4.64
CA TYR A 170 10.07 -4.98 4.30
C TYR A 170 8.79 -4.15 4.30
N ALA A 171 7.79 -4.61 3.55
CA ALA A 171 6.43 -4.12 3.66
C ALA A 171 5.87 -4.53 5.02
N ALA A 172 5.54 -3.55 5.85
CA ALA A 172 4.98 -3.77 7.16
C ALA A 172 3.50 -3.43 7.20
N ASN A 173 2.73 -4.20 7.99
CA ASN A 173 1.34 -3.94 8.30
C ASN A 173 1.01 -4.47 9.69
N ASN A 174 0.89 -3.56 10.65
CA ASN A 174 0.44 -3.84 12.01
C ASN A 174 -0.71 -2.90 12.36
N ALA A 175 -1.70 -2.84 11.46
CA ALA A 175 -2.82 -1.92 11.53
C ALA A 175 -3.49 -1.89 12.91
N GLY A 176 -3.93 -0.71 13.32
CA GLY A 176 -4.63 -0.50 14.57
C GLY A 176 -4.36 0.87 15.18
N PRO A 177 -5.03 1.22 16.28
CA PRO A 177 -4.96 2.56 16.87
C PRO A 177 -3.55 3.04 17.25
N ASN A 178 -2.66 2.09 17.58
CA ASN A 178 -1.28 2.36 17.99
C ASN A 178 -0.26 1.99 16.90
N SER A 179 -0.71 1.70 15.67
CA SER A 179 0.19 1.32 14.58
C SER A 179 1.13 2.50 14.23
N PRO A 180 2.46 2.31 14.25
CA PRO A 180 3.40 3.30 13.72
C PRO A 180 3.42 3.32 12.18
N CYS A 181 2.68 2.41 11.54
CA CYS A 181 2.79 2.07 10.12
C CYS A 181 1.52 2.43 9.35
N THR A 182 0.40 1.76 9.64
CA THR A 182 -0.81 1.81 8.80
C THR A 182 -2.05 2.03 9.67
N PRO A 183 -2.94 2.97 9.29
CA PRO A 183 -4.22 3.14 9.97
C PRO A 183 -5.21 2.01 9.65
N THR A 184 -4.94 1.22 8.59
CA THR A 184 -5.86 0.20 8.08
C THR A 184 -5.14 -1.08 7.67
N SER A 185 -5.82 -2.23 7.75
CA SER A 185 -5.27 -3.54 7.37
C SER A 185 -5.05 -3.72 5.87
N TYR A 186 -5.51 -2.80 5.03
CA TYR A 186 -5.30 -2.82 3.57
C TYR A 186 -4.07 -2.02 3.12
N HIS A 187 -3.42 -1.26 4.00
CA HIS A 187 -2.23 -0.48 3.68
C HIS A 187 -0.97 -1.16 4.18
N ALA A 188 0.16 -0.84 3.54
CA ALA A 188 1.50 -1.15 4.00
C ALA A 188 2.35 0.13 4.08
N CYS A 189 3.33 0.12 4.99
CA CYS A 189 4.45 1.05 5.01
C CYS A 189 5.76 0.26 4.80
N ILE A 190 6.93 0.91 4.76
CA ILE A 190 8.22 0.20 4.80
C ILE A 190 8.84 0.35 6.19
N ALA A 191 9.08 -0.79 6.82
CA ALA A 191 9.88 -0.89 8.04
C ALA A 191 11.22 -1.56 7.75
N TYR A 192 12.08 -1.62 8.75
CA TYR A 192 13.36 -2.30 8.64
C TYR A 192 13.77 -2.97 9.95
N GLY A 193 14.69 -3.92 9.84
CA GLY A 193 15.48 -4.42 10.97
C GLY A 193 16.95 -4.54 10.63
N THR A 194 17.78 -4.64 11.67
CA THR A 194 19.24 -4.71 11.55
C THR A 194 19.79 -6.01 12.11
N SER A 195 20.88 -6.52 11.54
CA SER A 195 21.62 -7.65 12.10
C SER A 195 23.13 -7.52 11.82
N SER A 196 23.95 -8.20 12.63
CA SER A 196 25.38 -8.41 12.37
C SER A 196 25.65 -9.63 11.47
N SER A 197 24.60 -10.40 11.13
CA SER A 197 24.68 -11.59 10.28
C SER A 197 23.63 -11.50 9.17
N PRO A 198 23.93 -11.97 7.95
CA PRO A 198 23.02 -11.89 6.82
C PRO A 198 21.76 -12.73 7.04
N LEU A 199 21.81 -13.72 7.93
CA LEU A 199 20.69 -14.59 8.25
C LEU A 199 20.03 -14.29 9.61
N GLY A 200 20.30 -13.11 10.19
CA GLY A 200 19.79 -12.72 11.50
C GLY A 200 20.61 -13.29 12.68
N PRO A 201 20.10 -13.19 13.93
CA PRO A 201 18.78 -12.68 14.30
C PRO A 201 18.61 -11.19 13.98
N TRP A 202 17.37 -10.78 13.70
CA TRP A 202 17.05 -9.40 13.33
C TRP A 202 16.60 -8.57 14.52
N LYS A 203 16.92 -7.28 14.54
CA LYS A 203 16.39 -6.32 15.52
C LYS A 203 15.54 -5.30 14.79
N PHE A 204 14.26 -5.20 15.15
CA PHE A 204 13.36 -4.19 14.58
C PHE A 204 13.88 -2.76 14.79
N GLY A 205 13.85 -1.95 13.73
CA GLY A 205 14.40 -0.59 13.68
C GLY A 205 13.36 0.51 13.49
N GLY A 206 12.09 0.18 13.24
CA GLY A 206 11.01 1.15 13.01
C GLY A 206 10.65 1.35 11.54
N VAL A 207 9.85 2.39 11.28
CA VAL A 207 9.31 2.72 9.96
C VAL A 207 10.23 3.72 9.24
N VAL A 208 10.71 3.35 8.04
CA VAL A 208 11.59 4.17 7.20
C VAL A 208 10.83 4.88 6.07
N LEU A 209 9.73 4.33 5.58
CA LEU A 209 8.82 5.01 4.64
C LEU A 209 7.39 4.85 5.14
N GLY A 210 6.66 5.96 5.28
CA GLY A 210 5.24 5.93 5.63
C GLY A 210 4.36 5.39 4.51
N ILE A 211 3.04 5.42 4.70
CA ILE A 211 2.10 5.02 3.66
C ILE A 211 2.29 5.84 2.37
N VAL A 212 2.07 5.17 1.24
CA VAL A 212 2.05 5.75 -0.11
C VAL A 212 0.61 5.74 -0.64
N SER A 213 0.37 6.24 -1.85
CA SER A 213 -0.99 6.27 -2.43
C SER A 213 -1.52 4.92 -2.92
N SER A 214 -0.70 3.87 -2.94
CA SER A 214 -1.10 2.49 -3.18
C SER A 214 -1.20 1.69 -1.88
N THR A 215 -1.97 0.60 -1.92
CA THR A 215 -2.21 -0.28 -0.75
C THR A 215 -0.97 -1.09 -0.38
N THR A 216 -0.31 -1.67 -1.38
CA THR A 216 1.00 -2.31 -1.24
C THR A 216 2.12 -1.27 -1.26
N SER A 217 3.23 -1.54 -0.59
CA SER A 217 4.47 -0.76 -0.67
C SER A 217 5.66 -1.73 -0.69
N HIS A 218 6.47 -1.75 -1.75
CA HIS A 218 7.57 -2.70 -1.93
C HIS A 218 8.89 -1.94 -2.09
N PRO A 219 9.92 -2.21 -1.26
CA PRO A 219 11.16 -1.43 -1.28
C PRO A 219 12.23 -2.04 -2.19
N GLY A 220 13.07 -1.17 -2.75
CA GLY A 220 14.37 -1.51 -3.33
C GLY A 220 15.42 -0.52 -2.85
N ILE A 221 16.46 -0.98 -2.16
CA ILE A 221 17.54 -0.13 -1.63
C ILE A 221 18.81 -0.31 -2.44
N TYR A 222 19.41 0.79 -2.87
CA TYR A 222 20.67 0.74 -3.59
C TYR A 222 21.57 1.93 -3.28
N GLU A 223 22.87 1.72 -3.46
CA GLU A 223 23.91 2.75 -3.39
C GLU A 223 24.42 3.09 -4.79
N LEU A 224 24.56 4.38 -5.09
CA LEU A 224 25.16 4.87 -6.32
C LEU A 224 26.04 6.09 -6.02
N GLY A 225 27.34 5.96 -6.29
CA GLY A 225 28.30 7.04 -6.07
C GLY A 225 28.36 7.53 -4.62
N GLY A 226 28.26 6.62 -3.65
CA GLY A 226 28.26 6.93 -2.22
C GLY A 226 26.95 7.51 -1.68
N LYS A 227 25.91 7.62 -2.51
CA LYS A 227 24.57 8.07 -2.12
C LYS A 227 23.62 6.90 -2.12
N TRP A 228 22.73 6.88 -1.15
CA TRP A 228 21.76 5.81 -0.95
C TRP A 228 20.38 6.26 -1.39
N PHE A 229 19.62 5.32 -1.94
CA PHE A 229 18.29 5.58 -2.44
C PHE A 229 17.33 4.45 -2.11
N MET A 230 16.05 4.81 -2.02
CA MET A 230 14.94 3.88 -1.93
C MET A 230 14.07 4.03 -3.20
N VAL A 231 13.94 2.92 -3.91
CA VAL A 231 12.92 2.71 -4.95
C VAL A 231 11.71 2.09 -4.28
N TYR A 232 10.52 2.51 -4.70
CA TYR A 232 9.25 1.94 -4.27
C TYR A 232 8.20 2.18 -5.35
N HIS A 233 6.91 1.96 -5.08
CA HIS A 233 5.84 2.33 -6.00
C HIS A 233 4.74 3.13 -5.30
N THR A 234 3.99 3.90 -6.09
CA THR A 234 2.80 4.64 -5.66
C THR A 234 1.67 4.43 -6.67
N ALA A 235 0.52 5.08 -6.45
CA ALA A 235 -0.59 5.17 -7.39
C ALA A 235 -0.75 6.60 -7.97
N ASP A 236 0.30 7.43 -7.95
CA ASP A 236 0.20 8.87 -8.24
C ASP A 236 0.18 9.23 -9.73
N ALA A 237 0.50 8.29 -10.63
CA ALA A 237 0.46 8.55 -12.05
C ALA A 237 -0.98 8.80 -12.54
N THR A 238 -1.12 9.45 -13.70
CA THR A 238 -2.41 9.62 -14.36
C THR A 238 -3.06 8.25 -14.59
N ASN A 239 -4.33 8.11 -14.17
CA ASN A 239 -5.07 6.85 -14.16
C ASN A 239 -4.40 5.76 -13.29
N GLY A 240 -3.61 6.16 -12.29
CA GLY A 240 -2.98 5.27 -11.32
C GLY A 240 -4.00 4.70 -10.33
N GLY A 241 -3.64 3.57 -9.73
CA GLY A 241 -4.49 2.88 -8.75
C GLY A 241 -3.77 1.69 -8.13
N HIS A 242 -4.46 0.96 -7.27
CA HIS A 242 -3.89 -0.19 -6.54
C HIS A 242 -3.35 -1.29 -7.47
N PHE A 243 -3.94 -1.45 -8.65
CA PHE A 243 -3.51 -2.39 -9.68
C PHE A 243 -2.79 -1.72 -10.87
N ARG A 244 -2.59 -0.40 -10.80
CA ARG A 244 -1.95 0.45 -11.82
C ARG A 244 -0.94 1.37 -11.14
N ARG A 245 0.03 0.73 -10.48
CA ARG A 245 1.05 1.40 -9.67
C ARG A 245 2.15 1.99 -10.57
N SER A 246 2.99 2.84 -10.01
CA SER A 246 4.07 3.52 -10.71
C SER A 246 5.29 3.61 -9.83
N VAL A 247 6.47 3.33 -10.39
CA VAL A 247 7.74 3.40 -9.66
C VAL A 247 8.00 4.83 -9.18
N ALA A 248 8.47 4.95 -7.94
CA ALA A 248 8.94 6.16 -7.31
C ALA A 248 10.35 5.95 -6.75
N PHE A 249 11.08 7.05 -6.57
CA PHE A 249 12.50 7.04 -6.31
C PHE A 249 12.92 8.23 -5.46
N ASP A 250 13.49 7.97 -4.28
CA ASP A 250 13.89 9.00 -3.33
C ASP A 250 15.23 8.71 -2.66
N SER A 251 15.88 9.77 -2.16
CA SER A 251 17.10 9.62 -1.35
C SER A 251 16.80 8.90 -0.03
N LEU A 252 17.71 8.02 0.36
CA LEU A 252 17.75 7.37 1.66
C LEU A 252 18.98 7.88 2.42
N GLU A 253 18.77 8.76 3.38
CA GLU A 253 19.86 9.28 4.21
C GLU A 253 20.13 8.38 5.43
N TRP A 254 21.33 8.47 5.99
CA TRP A 254 21.76 7.66 7.13
C TRP A 254 22.19 8.53 8.31
N ASP A 255 21.72 8.20 9.51
CA ASP A 255 22.23 8.74 10.76
C ASP A 255 23.42 7.89 11.24
N ASP A 256 24.62 8.33 10.84
CA ASP A 256 25.88 7.70 11.25
C ASP A 256 26.29 8.04 12.70
N THR A 257 25.53 8.86 13.44
CA THR A 257 25.76 9.07 14.89
C THR A 257 25.29 7.88 15.73
N LYS A 258 24.52 6.97 15.13
CA LYS A 258 24.03 5.74 15.76
C LYS A 258 24.93 4.56 15.40
N SER A 259 24.94 3.55 16.28
CA SER A 259 25.64 2.28 16.07
C SER A 259 24.67 1.11 16.27
N PRO A 260 24.26 0.39 15.21
CA PRO A 260 24.63 0.63 13.81
C PRO A 260 24.03 1.94 13.25
N PRO A 261 24.53 2.46 12.12
CA PRO A 261 23.91 3.58 11.44
C PRO A 261 22.44 3.31 11.14
N LEU A 262 21.56 4.29 11.36
CA LEU A 262 20.13 4.08 11.13
C LEU A 262 19.66 4.81 9.87
N PRO A 263 18.79 4.20 9.04
CA PRO A 263 18.18 4.93 7.94
C PRO A 263 17.27 6.04 8.49
N VAL A 264 17.39 7.23 7.92
CA VAL A 264 16.50 8.34 8.19
C VAL A 264 15.20 8.14 7.42
N LYS A 265 14.07 8.51 8.03
CA LYS A 265 12.76 8.40 7.38
C LYS A 265 12.75 9.12 6.03
N VAL A 266 12.43 8.37 4.98
CA VAL A 266 12.39 8.84 3.59
C VAL A 266 11.31 9.90 3.45
N LYS A 267 11.68 10.99 2.77
CA LYS A 267 10.77 12.07 2.37
C LYS A 267 10.43 11.88 0.90
N GLN A 268 9.17 11.55 0.62
CA GLN A 268 8.71 11.36 -0.75
C GLN A 268 8.84 12.66 -1.54
N THR A 269 9.60 12.64 -2.63
CA THR A 269 9.56 13.70 -3.64
C THR A 269 8.30 13.53 -4.48
N LYS A 270 7.64 14.64 -4.75
CA LYS A 270 6.43 14.67 -5.58
C LYS A 270 6.72 15.48 -6.83
N ARG A 271 6.15 15.05 -7.96
CA ARG A 271 6.15 15.85 -9.17
C ARG A 271 5.54 17.23 -8.83
N PRO A 272 6.16 18.34 -9.27
CA PRO A 272 5.55 19.65 -9.12
C PRO A 272 4.11 19.64 -9.67
N ALA A 273 3.14 19.90 -8.80
CA ALA A 273 1.75 20.05 -9.18
C ALA A 273 1.42 21.54 -9.30
N ALA A 274 0.51 21.88 -10.21
CA ALA A 274 -0.06 23.23 -10.22
C ALA A 274 -0.71 23.52 -8.87
N ALA A 275 -0.74 24.79 -8.46
CA ALA A 275 -1.49 25.20 -7.28
C ALA A 275 -2.94 24.70 -7.40
N ALA A 276 -3.47 24.13 -6.32
CA ALA A 276 -4.86 23.72 -6.29
C ALA A 276 -5.76 24.93 -6.59
N LYS A 277 -6.74 24.75 -7.48
CA LYS A 277 -7.71 25.80 -7.76
C LYS A 277 -8.58 26.02 -6.51
N PRO A 278 -8.92 27.27 -6.16
CA PRO A 278 -9.86 27.54 -5.10
C PRO A 278 -11.16 26.76 -5.30
N THR A 279 -11.70 26.20 -4.23
CA THR A 279 -12.93 25.41 -4.25
C THR A 279 -13.84 25.83 -3.10
N ARG A 280 -15.15 25.66 -3.27
CA ARG A 280 -16.10 25.82 -2.16
C ARG A 280 -15.96 24.68 -1.15
N ASN A 281 -15.48 23.51 -1.54
CA ASN A 281 -15.35 22.38 -0.60
C ASN A 281 -14.21 22.63 0.40
N ILE A 282 -14.57 22.89 1.65
CA ILE A 282 -13.63 23.10 2.75
C ILE A 282 -13.57 21.92 3.73
N ALA A 283 -14.18 20.77 3.39
CA ALA A 283 -14.08 19.54 4.18
C ALA A 283 -12.62 19.11 4.43
N PRO A 284 -11.67 19.23 3.48
CA PRO A 284 -10.26 18.88 3.74
C PRO A 284 -9.57 19.73 4.82
N LYS A 285 -10.16 20.88 5.19
CA LYS A 285 -9.67 21.73 6.29
C LYS A 285 -10.17 21.27 7.67
N ALA A 286 -11.06 20.27 7.74
CA ALA A 286 -11.62 19.75 8.97
C ALA A 286 -10.85 18.55 9.51
N LYS A 287 -10.87 18.38 10.83
CA LYS A 287 -10.60 17.09 11.48
C LYS A 287 -11.88 16.27 11.44
N VAL A 288 -11.76 15.00 11.07
CA VAL A 288 -12.89 14.06 10.99
C VAL A 288 -12.87 13.06 12.14
N SER A 289 -14.04 12.75 12.69
CA SER A 289 -14.25 11.71 13.69
C SER A 289 -15.54 10.93 13.44
N SER A 290 -15.58 9.70 13.96
CA SER A 290 -16.74 8.82 13.90
C SER A 290 -17.11 8.41 15.31
N LYS A 291 -18.39 8.49 15.65
CA LYS A 291 -18.91 7.97 16.92
C LYS A 291 -18.85 6.45 16.94
N ASN A 292 -19.14 5.82 15.80
CA ASN A 292 -19.08 4.39 15.61
C ASN A 292 -17.63 3.98 15.32
N GLU A 293 -17.24 2.77 15.75
CA GLU A 293 -15.95 2.21 15.38
C GLU A 293 -15.84 2.14 13.85
N THR A 294 -14.73 2.62 13.30
CA THR A 294 -14.40 2.41 11.89
C THR A 294 -13.70 1.05 11.81
N PRO A 295 -14.26 0.05 11.13
CA PRO A 295 -13.62 -1.25 10.96
C PRO A 295 -12.21 -1.08 10.38
N ILE A 296 -11.28 -1.92 10.83
CA ILE A 296 -9.84 -1.83 10.55
C ILE A 296 -9.48 -1.82 9.06
N GLN A 297 -10.38 -2.27 8.18
CA GLN A 297 -10.19 -2.24 6.74
C GLN A 297 -10.27 -0.82 6.16
N TYR A 298 -11.07 0.05 6.78
CA TYR A 298 -11.46 1.35 6.24
C TYR A 298 -10.75 2.51 6.95
N TRP A 299 -10.65 3.65 6.28
CA TRP A 299 -9.94 4.81 6.79
C TRP A 299 -10.86 6.00 6.91
N ILE A 300 -10.91 6.58 8.11
CA ILE A 300 -11.76 7.73 8.38
C ILE A 300 -11.35 8.97 7.57
N ALA A 301 -10.07 9.12 7.24
CA ALA A 301 -9.60 10.26 6.47
C ALA A 301 -10.11 10.26 5.02
N ALA A 302 -10.57 9.11 4.49
CA ALA A 302 -11.19 9.05 3.17
C ALA A 302 -12.45 9.93 3.08
N LEU A 303 -13.10 10.23 4.22
CA LEU A 303 -14.28 11.10 4.21
C LEU A 303 -13.99 12.51 3.69
N ASN A 304 -12.75 13.02 3.78
CA ASN A 304 -12.43 14.39 3.41
C ASN A 304 -11.04 14.55 2.77
N ASP A 305 -10.56 13.53 2.07
CA ASP A 305 -9.26 13.61 1.37
C ASP A 305 -9.41 14.22 -0.04
N GLY A 306 -10.64 14.49 -0.47
CA GLY A 306 -10.97 15.10 -1.75
C GLY A 306 -10.90 14.12 -2.92
N ARG A 307 -10.89 12.81 -2.67
CA ARG A 307 -10.69 11.78 -3.70
C ARG A 307 -11.94 10.92 -3.83
N ILE A 308 -12.37 10.74 -5.08
CA ILE A 308 -13.38 9.75 -5.44
C ILE A 308 -12.77 8.88 -6.53
N LYS A 309 -12.70 7.57 -6.27
CA LYS A 309 -12.19 6.59 -7.22
C LYS A 309 -13.33 5.71 -7.70
N GLU A 310 -13.39 5.48 -9.01
CA GLU A 310 -14.43 4.66 -9.65
C GLU A 310 -14.37 3.19 -9.22
N THR A 311 -13.15 2.67 -8.99
CA THR A 311 -12.89 1.30 -8.52
C THR A 311 -12.10 1.33 -7.22
N PRO A 312 -12.71 1.78 -6.11
CA PRO A 312 -12.00 1.95 -4.85
C PRO A 312 -11.80 0.60 -4.17
N LEU A 313 -10.67 0.46 -3.49
CA LEU A 313 -10.48 -0.57 -2.47
C LEU A 313 -10.51 0.11 -1.10
N PRO A 314 -10.77 -0.61 0.00
CA PRO A 314 -10.33 -0.08 1.28
C PRO A 314 -8.82 0.22 1.18
N PRO A 315 -8.35 1.40 1.57
CA PRO A 315 -9.03 2.43 2.36
C PRO A 315 -9.48 3.69 1.59
N ASP A 316 -9.68 3.64 0.28
CA ASP A 316 -10.12 4.75 -0.58
C ASP A 316 -11.53 5.28 -0.27
N TYR A 317 -12.23 4.66 0.66
CA TYR A 317 -13.53 5.07 1.16
C TYR A 317 -13.65 4.66 2.62
N TRP A 318 -14.49 5.39 3.33
CA TRP A 318 -14.89 5.02 4.68
C TRP A 318 -16.09 4.07 4.60
N SER A 319 -16.15 3.07 5.48
CA SER A 319 -17.35 2.26 5.65
C SER A 319 -17.53 1.83 7.10
N SER A 320 -18.78 1.62 7.50
CA SER A 320 -19.16 1.06 8.80
C SER A 320 -19.55 -0.42 8.75
N TYR A 321 -19.37 -1.09 7.61
CA TYR A 321 -19.76 -2.49 7.48
C TYR A 321 -18.96 -3.40 8.42
N ALA A 322 -19.67 -4.08 9.32
CA ALA A 322 -19.12 -4.98 10.32
C ALA A 322 -19.90 -6.31 10.40
N GLY A 323 -20.46 -6.76 9.27
CA GLY A 323 -21.33 -7.93 9.21
C GLY A 323 -22.60 -7.72 10.02
N GLU A 324 -22.98 -8.69 10.84
CA GLU A 324 -24.15 -8.63 11.73
C GLU A 324 -24.06 -7.51 12.79
N ARG A 325 -22.84 -6.98 13.04
CA ARG A 325 -22.61 -5.88 13.98
C ARG A 325 -22.67 -4.49 13.34
N SER A 326 -23.06 -4.40 12.07
CA SER A 326 -23.16 -3.11 11.37
C SER A 326 -24.18 -2.21 12.08
N PRO A 327 -23.85 -0.94 12.38
CA PRO A 327 -24.72 -0.07 13.16
C PRO A 327 -25.88 0.47 12.32
N GLU A 328 -27.08 0.51 12.90
CA GLU A 328 -28.26 1.16 12.28
C GLU A 328 -27.99 2.65 12.01
N THR A 329 -27.37 3.35 12.97
CA THR A 329 -27.11 4.78 12.90
C THR A 329 -25.61 5.05 12.97
N ASN A 330 -25.14 5.80 11.98
CA ASN A 330 -23.75 6.19 11.80
C ASN A 330 -23.64 7.70 12.01
N VAL A 331 -22.77 8.12 12.92
CA VAL A 331 -22.58 9.55 13.24
C VAL A 331 -21.13 9.94 12.98
N LEU A 332 -20.96 10.81 11.99
CA LEU A 332 -19.67 11.37 11.56
C LEU A 332 -19.63 12.86 11.88
N THR A 333 -18.46 13.37 12.27
CA THR A 333 -18.30 14.78 12.65
C THR A 333 -17.07 15.39 11.98
N TYR A 334 -17.27 16.56 11.38
CA TYR A 334 -16.20 17.48 11.05
C TYR A 334 -16.05 18.55 12.12
N THR A 335 -14.82 18.86 12.47
CA THR A 335 -14.46 19.97 13.36
C THR A 335 -13.35 20.80 12.74
N TRP A 336 -13.58 22.10 12.63
CA TRP A 336 -12.57 23.07 12.20
C TRP A 336 -11.99 23.78 13.43
N ASP A 337 -10.71 24.17 13.34
CA ASP A 337 -10.02 24.89 14.42
C ASP A 337 -10.60 26.31 14.66
N LYS A 338 -11.32 26.85 13.67
CA LYS A 338 -12.00 28.15 13.73
C LYS A 338 -13.40 28.02 13.14
N ALA A 339 -14.29 28.94 13.51
CA ALA A 339 -15.61 29.00 12.93
C ALA A 339 -15.53 29.25 11.41
N VAL A 340 -16.25 28.44 10.65
CA VAL A 340 -16.37 28.52 9.19
C VAL A 340 -17.79 28.88 8.79
N LYS A 341 -17.96 29.44 7.59
CA LYS A 341 -19.26 29.66 6.98
C LYS A 341 -19.56 28.52 6.03
N LEU A 342 -20.75 27.92 6.15
CA LEU A 342 -21.21 26.83 5.29
C LEU A 342 -22.59 27.13 4.74
N ASN A 343 -22.85 26.79 3.48
CA ASN A 343 -24.17 26.93 2.87
C ASN A 343 -24.59 25.70 2.02
N GLY A 344 -23.81 24.63 2.05
CA GLY A 344 -24.17 23.38 1.39
C GLY A 344 -23.36 22.19 1.86
N VAL A 345 -23.88 21.00 1.60
CA VAL A 345 -23.20 19.70 1.77
C VAL A 345 -23.51 18.78 0.61
N ALA A 346 -22.68 17.75 0.40
CA ALA A 346 -23.01 16.60 -0.43
C ALA A 346 -22.34 15.36 0.15
N VAL A 347 -22.85 14.16 -0.16
CA VAL A 347 -22.23 12.90 0.26
C VAL A 347 -22.16 11.97 -0.93
N SER A 348 -20.96 11.52 -1.27
CA SER A 348 -20.71 10.54 -2.33
C SER A 348 -20.76 9.15 -1.70
N PHE A 349 -21.93 8.50 -1.70
CA PHE A 349 -22.07 7.15 -1.17
C PHE A 349 -21.44 6.10 -2.09
N PHE A 350 -20.80 5.11 -1.46
CA PHE A 350 -20.42 3.83 -2.07
C PHE A 350 -21.54 2.82 -1.83
N ALA A 351 -21.76 1.91 -2.80
CA ALA A 351 -22.59 0.73 -2.57
C ALA A 351 -22.12 -0.47 -3.40
N ASP A 352 -22.16 -1.66 -2.78
CA ASP A 352 -21.96 -2.97 -3.43
C ASP A 352 -23.21 -3.85 -3.38
N GLN A 353 -24.30 -3.35 -2.77
CA GLN A 353 -25.59 -4.03 -2.66
C GLN A 353 -26.76 -3.12 -3.08
N PRO A 354 -27.91 -3.68 -3.46
CA PRO A 354 -29.13 -2.92 -3.74
C PRO A 354 -29.64 -2.14 -2.52
N ALA A 355 -30.38 -1.05 -2.75
CA ALA A 355 -31.05 -0.30 -1.68
C ALA A 355 -32.02 -1.18 -0.89
N GLY A 356 -32.04 -1.02 0.44
CA GLY A 356 -32.89 -1.81 1.34
C GLY A 356 -32.27 -3.13 1.83
N SER A 357 -31.15 -3.58 1.27
CA SER A 357 -30.43 -4.77 1.79
C SER A 357 -29.98 -4.57 3.25
N ASN A 358 -29.79 -5.67 3.97
CA ASN A 358 -29.29 -5.71 5.34
C ASN A 358 -27.92 -6.40 5.46
N VAL A 359 -27.26 -6.62 4.33
CA VAL A 359 -25.94 -7.25 4.18
C VAL A 359 -25.10 -6.37 3.25
N GLY A 360 -23.77 -6.49 3.33
CA GLY A 360 -22.84 -5.67 2.55
C GLY A 360 -23.03 -4.18 2.80
N VAL A 361 -22.77 -3.36 1.79
CA VAL A 361 -22.89 -1.91 1.79
C VAL A 361 -23.97 -1.46 0.80
N PRO A 362 -25.24 -1.41 1.22
CA PRO A 362 -26.32 -0.83 0.42
C PRO A 362 -26.34 0.71 0.53
N PRO A 363 -26.99 1.42 -0.41
CA PRO A 363 -27.37 2.81 -0.23
C PRO A 363 -28.08 3.02 1.12
N PRO A 364 -27.82 4.10 1.86
CA PRO A 364 -28.45 4.33 3.17
C PRO A 364 -29.96 4.57 3.05
N ALA A 365 -30.69 4.31 4.12
CA ALA A 365 -32.13 4.56 4.19
C ALA A 365 -32.44 6.07 4.25
N SER A 366 -31.64 6.84 4.99
CA SER A 366 -31.75 8.30 5.05
C SER A 366 -30.49 8.91 5.66
N TRP A 367 -30.33 10.21 5.50
CA TRP A 367 -29.33 10.98 6.24
C TRP A 367 -29.78 12.42 6.42
N TYR A 368 -29.12 13.13 7.32
CA TYR A 368 -29.25 14.57 7.48
C TYR A 368 -27.99 15.14 8.14
N VAL A 369 -27.84 16.47 8.11
CA VAL A 369 -26.76 17.15 8.82
C VAL A 369 -27.27 18.11 9.89
N GLU A 370 -26.44 18.27 10.92
CA GLU A 370 -26.61 19.22 12.02
C GLU A 370 -25.33 20.04 12.16
N TYR A 371 -25.45 21.22 12.76
CA TYR A 371 -24.33 22.07 13.10
C TYR A 371 -24.30 22.39 14.58
N ALA A 372 -23.09 22.58 15.12
CA ALA A 372 -22.92 23.07 16.48
C ALA A 372 -23.22 24.57 16.52
N THR A 373 -24.14 24.97 17.39
CA THR A 373 -24.45 26.37 17.70
C THR A 373 -23.38 26.96 18.61
N GLY A 374 -23.36 28.30 18.79
CA GLY A 374 -22.42 28.96 19.69
C GLY A 374 -22.51 28.51 21.16
N SER A 375 -23.63 27.91 21.57
CA SER A 375 -23.81 27.31 22.90
C SER A 375 -23.36 25.84 23.00
N GLY A 376 -22.83 25.26 21.91
CA GLY A 376 -22.43 23.85 21.84
C GLY A 376 -23.58 22.86 21.61
N SER A 377 -24.83 23.33 21.50
CA SER A 377 -25.98 22.49 21.14
C SER A 377 -26.01 22.19 19.64
N TRP A 378 -26.57 21.04 19.25
CA TRP A 378 -26.71 20.65 17.85
C TRP A 378 -28.06 21.06 17.28
N THR A 379 -28.06 21.68 16.11
CA THR A 379 -29.28 22.08 15.39
C THR A 379 -29.26 21.49 13.98
N LYS A 380 -30.37 20.87 13.55
CA LYS A 380 -30.53 20.33 12.20
C LYS A 380 -30.54 21.46 11.18
N VAL A 381 -29.82 21.32 10.07
CA VAL A 381 -29.87 22.33 9.01
C VAL A 381 -31.26 22.34 8.34
N SER A 382 -31.72 23.54 7.99
CA SER A 382 -32.92 23.72 7.17
C SER A 382 -32.55 23.54 5.69
N ALA A 383 -32.55 22.29 5.23
CA ALA A 383 -32.16 21.94 3.87
C ALA A 383 -33.19 22.44 2.84
N LYS A 384 -32.71 23.00 1.72
CA LYS A 384 -33.53 23.51 0.61
C LYS A 384 -34.06 22.40 -0.31
N ARG A 385 -33.70 21.14 -0.04
CA ARG A 385 -34.10 19.94 -0.77
C ARG A 385 -34.03 18.71 0.13
N SER A 386 -34.57 17.59 -0.35
CA SER A 386 -34.37 16.27 0.26
C SER A 386 -32.91 15.81 0.15
N TYR A 387 -32.51 14.98 1.11
CA TYR A 387 -31.19 14.37 1.19
C TYR A 387 -31.11 13.13 0.26
N PRO A 388 -30.33 13.17 -0.84
CA PRO A 388 -30.23 12.07 -1.81
C PRO A 388 -29.46 10.87 -1.23
N THR A 389 -29.97 9.65 -1.37
CA THR A 389 -29.32 8.43 -0.85
C THR A 389 -28.66 7.57 -1.93
N ALA A 390 -28.93 7.86 -3.20
CA ALA A 390 -28.35 7.10 -4.32
C ALA A 390 -26.83 7.27 -4.40
N PRO A 391 -26.05 6.19 -4.63
CA PRO A 391 -24.63 6.27 -4.92
C PRO A 391 -24.37 7.16 -6.14
N SER A 392 -23.36 8.04 -6.03
CA SER A 392 -22.97 8.93 -7.12
C SER A 392 -21.57 9.43 -6.89
N PHE A 393 -20.73 9.39 -7.93
CA PHE A 393 -19.41 10.04 -7.94
C PHE A 393 -19.49 11.57 -8.05
N ASN A 394 -20.67 12.10 -8.42
CA ASN A 394 -20.96 13.52 -8.46
C ASN A 394 -22.29 13.77 -7.73
N PRO A 395 -22.31 13.67 -6.39
CA PRO A 395 -23.55 13.78 -5.64
C PRO A 395 -24.10 15.22 -5.72
N PRO A 396 -25.44 15.40 -5.81
CA PRO A 396 -26.00 16.73 -5.90
C PRO A 396 -25.88 17.48 -4.57
N GLU A 397 -25.53 18.77 -4.63
CA GLU A 397 -25.46 19.64 -3.45
C GLU A 397 -26.83 19.80 -2.77
N VAL A 398 -26.83 19.66 -1.45
CA VAL A 398 -27.92 20.01 -0.54
C VAL A 398 -27.59 21.36 0.08
N GLY A 399 -28.15 22.42 -0.51
CA GLY A 399 -27.98 23.79 -0.02
C GLY A 399 -28.85 24.10 1.21
N PHE A 400 -28.40 25.05 2.02
CA PHE A 400 -29.13 25.63 3.16
C PHE A 400 -28.76 27.11 3.31
N ASP A 401 -29.37 27.81 4.26
CA ASP A 401 -28.97 29.19 4.58
C ASP A 401 -27.62 29.22 5.29
N THR A 402 -26.80 30.23 4.99
CA THR A 402 -25.42 30.28 5.48
C THR A 402 -25.39 30.23 7.02
N ILE A 403 -24.79 29.17 7.55
CA ILE A 403 -24.52 29.01 8.98
C ILE A 403 -23.07 29.38 9.28
N THR A 404 -22.80 29.73 10.54
CA THR A 404 -21.45 29.85 11.07
C THR A 404 -21.28 28.83 12.19
N THR A 405 -20.28 27.95 12.09
CA THR A 405 -20.07 26.86 13.05
C THR A 405 -18.61 26.41 13.09
N THR A 406 -18.19 25.78 14.18
CA THR A 406 -16.93 25.05 14.27
C THR A 406 -17.08 23.56 13.98
N SER A 407 -18.32 23.03 13.96
CA SER A 407 -18.55 21.60 13.77
C SER A 407 -19.83 21.29 12.99
N LEU A 408 -19.72 20.30 12.12
CA LEU A 408 -20.82 19.76 11.33
C LEU A 408 -20.92 18.26 11.63
N ARG A 409 -22.14 17.76 11.81
CA ARG A 409 -22.42 16.36 12.10
C ARG A 409 -23.31 15.77 11.03
N LEU A 410 -22.88 14.64 10.46
CA LEU A 410 -23.63 13.83 9.51
C LEU A 410 -24.18 12.61 10.26
N THR A 411 -25.49 12.46 10.25
CA THR A 411 -26.18 11.28 10.79
C THR A 411 -26.77 10.49 9.62
N VAL A 412 -26.32 9.27 9.43
CA VAL A 412 -26.76 8.36 8.36
C VAL A 412 -27.44 7.14 8.97
N LYS A 413 -28.67 6.87 8.55
CA LYS A 413 -29.38 5.63 8.85
C LYS A 413 -29.07 4.58 7.78
N ALA A 414 -28.48 3.46 8.17
CA ALA A 414 -28.21 2.34 7.29
C ALA A 414 -29.50 1.69 6.75
N SER A 415 -29.41 1.02 5.60
CA SER A 415 -30.49 0.16 5.11
C SER A 415 -30.54 -1.15 5.89
N GLY A 416 -31.73 -1.77 5.92
CA GLY A 416 -32.00 -2.99 6.67
C GLY A 416 -33.18 -2.83 7.62
N GLY A 417 -33.33 -3.78 8.55
CA GLY A 417 -34.45 -3.85 9.47
C GLY A 417 -34.38 -5.07 10.39
N SER A 418 -35.31 -5.17 11.33
CA SER A 418 -35.42 -6.32 12.24
C SER A 418 -34.14 -6.65 13.01
N GLY A 419 -33.35 -5.62 13.36
CA GLY A 419 -32.11 -5.76 14.11
C GLY A 419 -30.86 -6.08 13.27
N GLN A 420 -30.99 -6.21 11.95
CA GLN A 420 -29.86 -6.41 11.03
C GLN A 420 -29.82 -5.28 10.00
N PHE A 421 -28.64 -4.69 9.83
CA PHE A 421 -28.41 -3.57 8.93
C PHE A 421 -27.19 -3.83 8.05
N GLY A 422 -27.21 -3.27 6.84
CA GLY A 422 -26.00 -3.16 6.04
C GLY A 422 -25.04 -2.12 6.63
N GLY A 423 -23.85 -2.02 6.06
CA GLY A 423 -22.93 -0.92 6.31
C GLY A 423 -23.32 0.35 5.54
N VAL A 424 -22.75 1.48 5.95
CA VAL A 424 -22.74 2.72 5.17
C VAL A 424 -21.37 2.87 4.56
N GLY A 425 -21.25 3.12 3.25
CA GLY A 425 -20.00 3.43 2.58
C GLY A 425 -20.01 4.85 2.02
N ILE A 426 -18.93 5.62 2.22
CA ILE A 426 -18.80 7.00 1.76
C ILE A 426 -17.42 7.17 1.13
N HIS A 427 -17.39 7.58 -0.14
CA HIS A 427 -16.17 8.00 -0.82
C HIS A 427 -15.68 9.36 -0.32
N GLU A 428 -16.58 10.34 -0.20
CA GLU A 428 -16.26 11.70 0.22
C GLU A 428 -17.52 12.36 0.81
N TRP A 429 -17.35 13.17 1.86
CA TRP A 429 -18.37 14.03 2.43
C TRP A 429 -17.95 15.50 2.27
N PHE A 430 -18.72 16.22 1.47
CA PHE A 430 -18.43 17.61 1.09
C PHE A 430 -19.06 18.59 2.07
N ALA A 431 -18.33 19.66 2.37
CA ALA A 431 -18.82 20.82 3.13
C ALA A 431 -18.50 22.09 2.35
N TYR A 432 -19.53 22.77 1.85
CA TYR A 432 -19.38 23.90 0.94
C TYR A 432 -19.48 25.25 1.66
N ALA A 433 -18.44 26.07 1.50
CA ALA A 433 -18.44 27.49 1.83
C ALA A 433 -19.25 28.30 0.80
N PRO A 434 -19.73 29.52 1.15
CA PRO A 434 -20.45 30.38 0.22
C PRO A 434 -19.65 30.78 -1.03
N THR A 435 -18.34 30.89 -0.90
CA THR A 435 -17.40 31.26 -1.97
C THR A 435 -16.23 30.28 -2.02
N ALA A 436 -15.58 30.17 -3.17
CA ALA A 436 -14.38 29.36 -3.30
C ALA A 436 -13.20 30.00 -2.55
N GLU A 437 -12.39 29.18 -1.88
CA GLU A 437 -11.21 29.58 -1.10
C GLU A 437 -9.96 28.80 -1.48
#